data_AF-A0A934VKC8-F1
#
_entry.id   AF-A0A934VKC8-F1
#
_cell.length_a   1.000
_cell.length_b   1.000
_cell.length_c   1.000
_cell.angle_alpha   90.00
_cell.angle_beta   90.00
_cell.angle_gamma   90.00
#
_symmetry.space_group_name_H-M   'P 1'
#
loop_
_entity.id
_entity.type
_entity.pdbx_description
1 polymer ?
#
loop_
_entity_poly.entity_id
_entity_poly.type
_entity_poly.pdbx_seq_one_letter_code
_entity_poly.pdbx_strand_id
1 'polypeptide(L)'
;MNMVNGKKAFTLMEMIVSLAITSVIALFVFSFSSSLAELWRNSESGVSTELDAQIALDRIVKDFESAIFQERGVPMLAVTAIPKSVEDGFDVSFSGRWQTESTEGTGNPVDAHLRASGLHFDPENHRYGYAGVWLRFFSAAPNLNAIGYQIVRRPAFTSSSEPRYLLHRAVVRQDNTLEAGFDITSTAYNAAPSSDISAGVVESPWLTNVLLEDVVDFGIRMYVFDESFNGNDDAPKGLRLIFPSANNVDLDSNETEHLASTHAESAFSTNYPDVVEIYLRVLDDAGARSLIYSEEVEAGEPYETLIGQHGRVYRRMVRLPGKESAL
;
A
#
# COMPACT_ATOMS: atom_id res chain seq x y z
N MET A 1 -19.60 -14.38 87.65
CA MET A 1 -19.03 -15.29 86.63
C MET A 1 -18.87 -14.45 85.36
N ASN A 2 -17.75 -13.73 85.22
CA ASN A 2 -17.51 -12.82 84.11
C ASN A 2 -16.57 -13.50 83.11
N MET A 3 -17.10 -13.90 81.95
CA MET A 3 -16.29 -14.20 80.77
C MET A 3 -15.96 -12.88 80.09
N VAL A 4 -14.74 -12.38 80.32
CA VAL A 4 -14.18 -11.31 79.48
C VAL A 4 -13.71 -11.97 78.18
N ASN A 5 -14.44 -11.74 77.10
CA ASN A 5 -13.99 -12.09 75.75
C ASN A 5 -12.71 -11.30 75.45
N GLY A 6 -11.58 -12.01 75.39
CA GLY A 6 -10.30 -11.46 74.96
C GLY A 6 -10.41 -11.00 73.51
N LYS A 7 -10.43 -9.69 73.28
CA LYS A 7 -10.24 -9.11 71.94
C LYS A 7 -8.81 -9.45 71.51
N LYS A 8 -8.65 -10.34 70.54
CA LYS A 8 -7.37 -10.63 69.89
C LYS A 8 -6.92 -9.36 69.17
N ALA A 9 -5.93 -8.67 69.72
CA ALA A 9 -5.26 -7.57 69.04
C ALA A 9 -4.29 -8.15 68.00
N PHE A 10 -4.40 -7.68 66.76
CA PHE A 10 -3.53 -8.06 65.64
C PHE A 10 -2.06 -7.74 65.95
N THR A 11 -1.15 -8.64 65.60
CA THR A 11 0.28 -8.46 65.88
C THR A 11 0.96 -7.59 64.81
N LEU A 12 1.96 -6.80 65.20
CA LEU A 12 2.68 -5.87 64.31
C LEU A 12 3.29 -6.58 63.09
N MET A 13 3.73 -7.83 63.27
CA MET A 13 4.22 -8.71 62.20
C MET A 13 3.14 -9.05 61.16
N GLU A 14 1.92 -9.30 61.61
CA GLU A 14 0.76 -9.60 60.77
C GLU A 14 0.36 -8.39 59.92
N MET A 15 0.55 -7.17 60.45
CA MET A 15 0.32 -5.93 59.72
C MET A 15 1.37 -5.71 58.62
N ILE A 16 2.65 -6.01 58.90
CA ILE A 16 3.75 -5.92 57.92
C ILE A 16 3.56 -6.95 56.81
N VAL A 17 3.21 -8.20 57.16
CA VAL A 17 2.95 -9.28 56.19
C VAL A 17 1.77 -8.91 55.30
N SER A 18 0.69 -8.39 55.88
CA SER A 18 -0.48 -7.94 55.11
C SER A 18 -0.12 -6.81 54.15
N LEU A 19 0.70 -5.85 54.57
CA LEU A 19 1.16 -4.75 53.72
C LEU A 19 2.05 -5.25 52.59
N ALA A 20 2.96 -6.20 52.86
CA ALA A 20 3.82 -6.80 51.84
C ALA A 20 3.00 -7.57 50.79
N ILE A 21 2.07 -8.42 51.23
CA ILE A 21 1.19 -9.17 50.32
C ILE A 21 0.32 -8.22 49.49
N THR A 22 -0.25 -7.18 50.12
CA THR A 22 -1.07 -6.20 49.42
C THR A 22 -0.28 -5.46 48.34
N SER A 23 0.96 -5.06 48.64
CA SER A 23 1.84 -4.41 47.66
C SER A 23 2.15 -5.32 46.46
N VAL A 24 2.43 -6.60 46.70
CA VAL A 24 2.66 -7.57 45.62
C VAL A 24 1.41 -7.76 44.76
N ILE A 25 0.24 -7.89 45.39
CA ILE A 25 -1.04 -8.01 44.67
C ILE A 25 -1.32 -6.73 43.88
N ALA A 26 -1.09 -5.55 44.46
CA ALA A 26 -1.32 -4.27 43.78
C ALA A 26 -0.44 -4.12 42.54
N LEU A 27 0.84 -4.48 42.63
CA LEU A 27 1.75 -4.48 41.49
C LEU A 27 1.31 -5.47 40.41
N PHE A 28 0.88 -6.67 40.82
CA PHE A 28 0.39 -7.66 39.88
C PHE A 28 -0.89 -7.21 39.17
N VAL A 29 -1.86 -6.65 39.90
CA VAL A 29 -3.10 -6.11 39.34
C VAL A 29 -2.80 -4.96 38.39
N PHE A 30 -1.86 -4.08 38.74
CA PHE A 30 -1.44 -2.99 37.86
C PHE A 30 -0.82 -3.51 36.56
N SER A 31 0.13 -4.46 36.66
CA SER A 31 0.77 -5.10 35.51
C SER A 31 -0.22 -5.85 34.62
N PHE A 32 -1.16 -6.58 35.21
CA PHE A 32 -2.17 -7.29 34.45
C PHE A 32 -3.14 -6.32 33.75
N SER A 33 -3.52 -5.24 34.43
CA SER A 33 -4.42 -4.21 33.86
C SER A 33 -3.74 -3.47 32.71
N SER A 34 -2.45 -3.15 32.81
CA SER A 34 -1.70 -2.53 31.71
C SER A 34 -1.61 -3.46 30.51
N SER A 35 -1.29 -4.74 30.71
CA SER A 35 -1.24 -5.72 29.62
C SER A 35 -2.60 -5.96 28.97
N LEU A 36 -3.68 -6.02 29.76
CA LEU A 36 -5.03 -6.14 29.22
C LEU A 36 -5.43 -4.89 28.42
N ALA A 37 -5.05 -3.70 28.88
CA ALA A 37 -5.33 -2.46 28.18
C ALA A 37 -4.54 -2.35 26.85
N GLU A 38 -3.31 -2.85 26.80
CA GLU A 38 -2.53 -2.96 25.56
C GLU A 38 -3.16 -3.96 24.59
N LEU A 39 -3.54 -5.14 25.06
CA LEU A 39 -4.24 -6.14 24.24
C LEU A 39 -5.56 -5.59 23.68
N TRP A 40 -6.31 -4.86 24.49
CA TRP A 40 -7.59 -4.28 24.06
C TRP A 40 -7.38 -3.18 23.02
N ARG A 41 -6.42 -2.27 23.23
CA ARG A 41 -6.07 -1.24 22.24
C ARG A 41 -5.58 -1.84 20.93
N ASN A 42 -4.72 -2.87 20.99
CA ASN A 42 -4.21 -3.55 19.79
C ASN A 42 -5.30 -4.32 19.05
N SER A 43 -6.30 -4.86 19.78
CA SER A 43 -7.46 -5.50 19.18
C SER A 43 -8.38 -4.49 18.51
N GLU A 44 -8.58 -3.31 19.10
CA GLU A 44 -9.44 -2.26 18.55
C GLU A 44 -8.81 -1.64 17.29
N SER A 45 -7.54 -1.23 17.38
CA SER A 45 -6.81 -0.67 16.23
C SER A 45 -6.66 -1.70 15.11
N GLY A 46 -6.34 -2.96 15.45
CA GLY A 46 -6.19 -4.02 14.46
C GLY A 46 -7.49 -4.33 13.70
N VAL A 47 -8.66 -4.18 14.34
CA VAL A 47 -9.97 -4.42 13.70
C VAL A 47 -10.36 -3.25 12.80
N SER A 48 -10.10 -2.00 13.19
CA SER A 48 -10.38 -0.84 12.32
C SER A 48 -9.47 -0.84 11.09
N THR A 49 -8.16 -1.05 11.27
CA THR A 49 -7.20 -1.10 10.16
C THR A 49 -7.52 -2.23 9.18
N GLU A 50 -7.93 -3.40 9.68
CA GLU A 50 -8.41 -4.52 8.84
C GLU A 50 -9.63 -4.12 8.01
N LEU A 51 -10.65 -3.53 8.65
CA LEU A 51 -11.88 -3.14 7.95
C LEU A 51 -11.59 -2.11 6.85
N ASP A 52 -10.81 -1.07 7.17
CA ASP A 52 -10.47 -0.01 6.23
C ASP A 52 -9.64 -0.54 5.06
N ALA A 53 -8.69 -1.45 5.34
CA ALA A 53 -7.91 -2.13 4.31
C ALA A 53 -8.78 -2.99 3.38
N GLN A 54 -9.74 -3.74 3.94
CA GLN A 54 -10.68 -4.55 3.15
C GLN A 54 -11.59 -3.66 2.28
N ILE A 55 -12.09 -2.54 2.82
CA ILE A 55 -12.89 -1.58 2.06
C ILE A 55 -12.07 -0.98 0.91
N ALA A 56 -10.82 -0.58 1.17
CA ALA A 56 -9.91 -0.07 0.15
C ALA A 56 -9.65 -1.13 -0.93
N LEU A 57 -9.38 -2.37 -0.54
CA LEU A 57 -9.15 -3.47 -1.46
C LEU A 57 -10.39 -3.80 -2.30
N ASP A 58 -11.57 -3.87 -1.70
CA ASP A 58 -12.85 -4.05 -2.39
C ASP A 58 -13.08 -2.93 -3.42
N ARG A 59 -12.67 -1.71 -3.09
CA ARG A 59 -12.77 -0.57 -4.01
C ARG A 59 -11.85 -0.74 -5.23
N ILE A 60 -10.60 -1.14 -5.02
CA ILE A 60 -9.65 -1.40 -6.10
C ILE A 60 -10.15 -2.55 -6.99
N VAL A 61 -10.65 -3.63 -6.37
CA VAL A 61 -11.22 -4.79 -7.06
C VAL A 61 -12.37 -4.38 -7.96
N LYS A 62 -13.31 -3.59 -7.44
CA LYS A 62 -14.45 -3.11 -8.22
C LYS A 62 -14.04 -2.30 -9.44
N ASP A 63 -12.98 -1.50 -9.32
CA ASP A 63 -12.45 -0.76 -10.46
C ASP A 63 -11.83 -1.70 -11.50
N PHE A 64 -11.11 -2.75 -11.07
CA PHE A 64 -10.57 -3.78 -11.97
C PHE A 64 -11.65 -4.64 -12.63
N GLU A 65 -12.69 -5.04 -11.90
CA GLU A 65 -13.84 -5.76 -12.46
C GLU A 65 -14.57 -4.95 -13.53
N SER A 66 -14.46 -3.62 -13.47
CA SER A 66 -15.01 -2.70 -14.45
C SER A 66 -13.96 -2.10 -15.38
N ALA A 67 -12.73 -2.63 -15.36
CA ALA A 67 -11.66 -2.17 -16.23
C ALA A 67 -12.04 -2.43 -17.69
N ILE A 68 -11.71 -1.50 -18.56
CA ILE A 68 -11.94 -1.65 -20.00
C ILE A 68 -10.63 -1.69 -20.77
N PHE A 69 -10.68 -2.43 -21.87
CA PHE A 69 -9.62 -2.48 -22.84
C PHE A 69 -10.22 -2.36 -24.24
N GLN A 70 -9.52 -1.63 -25.09
CA GLN A 70 -9.80 -1.55 -26.51
C GLN A 70 -8.47 -1.59 -27.26
N GLU A 71 -8.34 -2.54 -28.19
CA GLU A 71 -7.14 -2.66 -29.00
C GLU A 71 -7.02 -1.48 -29.98
N ARG A 72 -6.23 -0.48 -29.59
CA ARG A 72 -5.95 0.73 -30.37
C ARG A 72 -4.45 0.96 -30.62
N GLY A 73 -3.59 0.06 -30.16
CA GLY A 73 -2.13 0.22 -30.24
C GLY A 73 -1.58 1.32 -29.33
N VAL A 74 -2.34 1.78 -28.34
CA VAL A 74 -1.93 2.74 -27.32
C VAL A 74 -2.08 2.11 -25.93
N PRO A 75 -1.24 2.48 -24.94
CA PRO A 75 -1.37 1.96 -23.59
C PRO A 75 -2.69 2.37 -22.94
N MET A 76 -3.46 1.39 -22.47
CA MET A 76 -4.72 1.59 -21.73
C MET A 76 -4.64 1.22 -20.25
N LEU A 77 -3.61 0.44 -19.89
CA LEU A 77 -3.21 0.20 -18.52
C LEU A 77 -1.71 0.37 -18.45
N ALA A 78 -1.24 1.06 -17.42
CA ALA A 78 0.17 1.18 -17.15
C ALA A 78 0.43 1.00 -15.67
N VAL A 79 1.54 0.36 -15.37
CA VAL A 79 2.06 0.23 -14.00
C VAL A 79 3.51 0.62 -14.03
N THR A 80 3.90 1.50 -13.11
CA THR A 80 5.28 1.93 -12.95
C THR A 80 5.68 1.72 -11.49
N ALA A 81 6.80 1.05 -11.24
CA ALA A 81 7.35 0.80 -9.91
C ALA A 81 8.63 1.62 -9.71
N ILE A 82 8.83 2.14 -8.49
CA ILE A 82 10.00 2.98 -8.17
C ILE A 82 11.20 2.06 -7.87
N PRO A 83 12.30 2.13 -8.65
CA PRO A 83 13.46 1.27 -8.43
C PRO A 83 14.22 1.62 -7.15
N LYS A 84 15.02 0.67 -6.67
CA LYS A 84 16.01 0.90 -5.61
C LYS A 84 17.23 1.59 -6.24
N SER A 85 17.68 2.73 -5.72
CA SER A 85 18.99 3.26 -6.10
C SER A 85 20.10 2.39 -5.48
N VAL A 86 21.04 1.93 -6.31
CA VAL A 86 22.15 1.05 -5.90
C VAL A 86 23.51 1.77 -5.93
N GLU A 87 23.59 2.94 -6.58
CA GLU A 87 24.84 3.73 -6.64
C GLU A 87 24.93 4.73 -5.47
N ASP A 88 26.05 4.63 -4.77
CA ASP A 88 26.51 5.47 -3.65
C ASP A 88 25.82 5.25 -2.30
N GLY A 89 26.42 4.33 -1.52
CA GLY A 89 26.43 4.25 -0.06
C GLY A 89 25.28 4.91 0.68
N PHE A 90 24.29 4.10 1.08
CA PHE A 90 23.28 4.37 2.10
C PHE A 90 23.05 5.86 2.42
N ASP A 91 22.44 6.58 1.47
CA ASP A 91 21.88 7.88 1.79
C ASP A 91 20.52 7.68 2.47
N VAL A 92 20.54 7.82 3.79
CA VAL A 92 19.37 7.82 4.70
C VAL A 92 18.32 8.89 4.34
N SER A 93 18.66 9.81 3.42
CA SER A 93 17.72 10.80 2.89
C SER A 93 16.58 10.17 2.07
N PHE A 94 16.75 8.94 1.56
CA PHE A 94 15.71 8.16 0.87
C PHE A 94 15.05 7.12 1.77
N SER A 95 14.59 7.56 2.95
CA SER A 95 13.84 6.75 3.93
C SER A 95 12.43 6.33 3.47
N GLY A 96 12.20 6.04 2.19
CA GLY A 96 10.82 5.86 1.67
C GLY A 96 10.06 7.18 1.55
N ARG A 97 10.72 8.32 1.74
CA ARG A 97 10.14 9.64 1.49
C ARG A 97 9.87 9.79 -0.01
N TRP A 98 8.61 9.66 -0.43
CA TRP A 98 8.11 10.55 -1.47
C TRP A 98 8.50 11.97 -1.06
N GLN A 99 9.06 12.79 -1.97
CA GLN A 99 9.40 14.17 -1.62
C GLN A 99 8.20 14.83 -0.94
N THR A 100 8.42 15.53 0.18
CA THR A 100 7.35 16.18 0.93
C THR A 100 6.55 17.06 -0.02
N GLU A 101 5.33 16.66 -0.34
CA GLU A 101 4.44 17.49 -1.13
C GLU A 101 4.12 18.77 -0.37
N SER A 102 4.11 19.89 -1.08
CA SER A 102 3.30 21.03 -0.65
C SER A 102 1.82 20.62 -0.74
N THR A 103 0.95 21.26 0.05
CA THR A 103 -0.50 21.01 0.04
C THR A 103 -1.14 21.23 -1.35
N GLU A 104 -0.39 21.77 -2.31
CA GLU A 104 -0.81 22.11 -3.67
C GLU A 104 -0.47 21.04 -4.74
N GLY A 105 0.02 19.85 -4.36
CA GLY A 105 -0.06 18.65 -5.21
C GLY A 105 0.99 18.53 -6.30
N THR A 106 2.27 18.75 -5.97
CA THR A 106 3.40 18.40 -6.85
C THR A 106 4.40 17.53 -6.11
N GLY A 107 4.12 16.25 -5.97
CA GLY A 107 5.04 15.25 -5.40
C GLY A 107 4.91 13.94 -6.12
N ASN A 108 5.09 14.04 -7.43
CA ASN A 108 5.70 12.95 -8.16
C ASN A 108 6.98 12.47 -7.45
N PRO A 109 7.42 11.23 -7.75
CA PRO A 109 8.81 10.91 -7.61
C PRO A 109 9.54 11.85 -8.57
N VAL A 110 10.16 12.90 -8.03
CA VAL A 110 11.10 13.69 -8.82
C VAL A 110 12.14 12.69 -9.30
N ASP A 111 12.19 12.52 -10.61
CA ASP A 111 13.07 11.60 -11.32
C ASP A 111 12.70 10.11 -11.40
N ALA A 112 11.39 9.75 -11.48
CA ALA A 112 11.00 8.41 -11.98
C ALA A 112 11.50 8.09 -13.42
N HIS A 113 12.08 9.08 -14.10
CA HIS A 113 12.72 8.93 -15.41
C HIS A 113 14.26 8.92 -15.36
N LEU A 114 14.90 9.18 -14.22
CA LEU A 114 16.35 9.00 -14.10
C LEU A 114 16.65 7.56 -13.67
N ARG A 115 16.95 6.79 -14.72
CA ARG A 115 17.56 5.46 -14.69
C ARG A 115 18.45 5.24 -13.46
N ALA A 116 17.96 4.44 -12.52
CA ALA A 116 18.77 3.71 -11.56
C ALA A 116 18.32 2.24 -11.57
N SER A 117 19.30 1.35 -11.64
CA SER A 117 19.15 -0.06 -11.99
C SER A 117 18.62 -0.90 -10.83
N GLY A 118 17.60 -1.72 -11.11
CA GLY A 118 17.17 -2.84 -10.28
C GLY A 118 15.91 -2.57 -9.46
N LEU A 119 14.80 -3.17 -9.89
CA LEU A 119 13.73 -3.52 -8.95
C LEU A 119 14.00 -4.91 -8.40
N HIS A 120 13.90 -5.06 -7.10
CA HIS A 120 13.76 -6.38 -6.51
C HIS A 120 12.32 -6.47 -6.01
N PHE A 121 11.43 -7.06 -6.83
CA PHE A 121 10.22 -7.61 -6.25
C PHE A 121 10.64 -8.77 -5.36
N ASP A 122 10.35 -8.67 -4.08
CA ASP A 122 10.58 -9.73 -3.13
C ASP A 122 9.31 -10.59 -3.06
N PRO A 123 9.29 -11.80 -3.66
CA PRO A 123 8.11 -12.65 -3.65
C PRO A 123 7.78 -13.19 -2.25
N GLU A 124 8.75 -13.32 -1.35
CA GLU A 124 8.52 -13.81 0.01
C GLU A 124 7.82 -12.73 0.85
N ASN A 125 8.31 -11.49 0.73
CA ASN A 125 7.78 -10.36 1.50
C ASN A 125 6.71 -9.55 0.74
N HIS A 126 6.42 -9.89 -0.52
CA HIS A 126 5.45 -9.21 -1.39
C HIS A 126 5.71 -7.70 -1.50
N ARG A 127 6.98 -7.31 -1.64
CA ARG A 127 7.41 -5.90 -1.64
C ARG A 127 7.75 -5.42 -3.04
N TYR A 128 7.36 -4.19 -3.33
CA TYR A 128 7.58 -3.52 -4.61
C TYR A 128 8.38 -2.26 -4.38
N GLY A 129 9.67 -2.29 -4.73
CA GLY A 129 10.54 -1.13 -4.55
C GLY A 129 10.48 -0.55 -3.13
N TYR A 130 10.75 0.76 -2.99
CA TYR A 130 10.68 1.47 -1.71
C TYR A 130 9.34 2.19 -1.45
N ALA A 131 8.41 2.16 -2.42
CA ALA A 131 7.23 3.02 -2.43
C ALA A 131 6.01 2.41 -3.17
N GLY A 132 6.05 1.11 -3.45
CA GLY A 132 4.99 0.43 -4.19
C GLY A 132 5.01 0.74 -5.69
N VAL A 133 3.81 0.72 -6.28
CA VAL A 133 3.57 0.95 -7.71
C VAL A 133 2.62 2.13 -7.95
N TRP A 134 2.85 2.86 -9.03
CA TRP A 134 1.88 3.74 -9.65
C TRP A 134 1.10 2.96 -10.70
N LEU A 135 -0.16 2.69 -10.42
CA LEU A 135 -1.08 1.98 -11.31
C LEU A 135 -2.05 2.97 -11.94
N ARG A 136 -2.28 2.85 -13.24
CA ARG A 136 -3.21 3.70 -13.99
C ARG A 136 -3.91 2.92 -15.09
N PHE A 137 -5.23 3.07 -15.20
CA PHE A 137 -6.05 2.37 -16.19
C PHE A 137 -7.42 3.02 -16.36
N PHE A 138 -8.20 2.54 -17.34
CA PHE A 138 -9.58 2.99 -17.57
C PHE A 138 -10.60 2.02 -16.99
N SER A 139 -11.62 2.55 -16.32
CA SER A 139 -12.78 1.79 -15.82
C SER A 139 -14.08 2.38 -16.38
N ALA A 140 -15.07 1.53 -16.65
CA ALA A 140 -16.38 1.92 -17.17
C ALA A 140 -17.49 2.04 -16.12
N ALA A 141 -17.25 1.68 -14.84
CA ALA A 141 -18.28 1.75 -13.80
C ALA A 141 -17.84 2.68 -12.65
N PRO A 142 -18.69 3.60 -12.17
CA PRO A 142 -20.07 3.89 -12.65
C PRO A 142 -20.12 4.66 -13.97
N ASN A 143 -19.03 5.34 -14.34
CA ASN A 143 -18.86 6.06 -15.59
C ASN A 143 -17.50 5.69 -16.17
N LEU A 144 -17.29 6.01 -17.45
CA LEU A 144 -15.99 5.89 -18.08
C LEU A 144 -15.00 6.91 -17.50
N ASN A 145 -14.06 6.46 -16.68
CA ASN A 145 -13.07 7.31 -16.02
C ASN A 145 -11.66 6.71 -16.16
N ALA A 146 -10.65 7.57 -16.30
CA ALA A 146 -9.28 7.18 -15.97
C ALA A 146 -9.11 7.15 -14.45
N ILE A 147 -8.45 6.11 -13.94
CA ILE A 147 -8.22 5.88 -12.53
C ILE A 147 -6.72 5.72 -12.30
N GLY A 148 -6.22 6.35 -11.24
CA GLY A 148 -4.83 6.24 -10.78
C GLY A 148 -4.76 5.81 -9.32
N TYR A 149 -3.81 4.94 -9.02
CA TYR A 149 -3.48 4.49 -7.67
C TYR A 149 -1.99 4.69 -7.41
N GLN A 150 -1.68 5.31 -6.29
CA GLN A 150 -0.31 5.50 -5.82
C GLN A 150 -0.30 5.84 -4.34
N ILE A 151 0.78 5.46 -3.66
CA ILE A 151 1.06 5.93 -2.30
C ILE A 151 1.72 7.30 -2.42
N VAL A 152 1.31 8.27 -1.62
CA VAL A 152 2.01 9.56 -1.51
C VAL A 152 2.20 9.89 -0.04
N ARG A 153 3.44 10.20 0.33
CA ARG A 153 3.78 10.64 1.69
C ARG A 153 3.52 12.13 1.82
N ARG A 154 2.47 12.52 2.54
CA ARG A 154 2.14 13.94 2.74
C ARG A 154 1.41 14.20 4.07
N PRO A 155 1.41 15.46 4.53
CA PRO A 155 0.60 15.84 5.69
C PRO A 155 -0.90 15.72 5.41
N ALA A 156 -1.67 15.15 6.34
CA ALA A 156 -3.10 14.88 6.14
C ALA A 156 -4.00 16.14 6.22
N PHE A 157 -3.53 17.25 6.79
CA PHE A 157 -4.37 18.44 7.01
C PHE A 157 -3.68 19.76 6.70
N THR A 158 -2.47 19.96 7.22
CA THR A 158 -1.71 21.21 7.05
C THR A 158 -0.26 20.87 6.73
N SER A 159 0.47 21.76 6.06
CA SER A 159 1.91 21.56 5.79
C SER A 159 2.77 21.38 7.06
N SER A 160 2.21 21.69 8.23
CA SER A 160 2.84 21.50 9.53
C SER A 160 2.41 20.22 10.26
N SER A 161 1.45 19.45 9.74
CA SER A 161 1.02 18.19 10.34
C SER A 161 2.02 17.08 10.03
N GLU A 162 2.05 16.05 10.88
CA GLU A 162 2.89 14.87 10.66
C GLU A 162 2.57 14.24 9.30
N PRO A 163 3.57 13.99 8.44
CA PRO A 163 3.36 13.33 7.17
C PRO A 163 3.00 11.86 7.37
N ARG A 164 2.04 11.37 6.60
CA ARG A 164 1.63 9.96 6.57
C ARG A 164 1.75 9.39 5.17
N TYR A 165 1.87 8.07 5.07
CA TYR A 165 1.82 7.36 3.82
C TYR A 165 0.35 7.12 3.41
N LEU A 166 -0.12 7.85 2.42
CA LEU A 166 -1.53 7.84 2.01
C LEU A 166 -1.66 7.12 0.67
N LEU A 167 -2.51 6.09 0.59
CA LEU A 167 -2.90 5.53 -0.69
C LEU A 167 -3.96 6.42 -1.32
N HIS A 168 -3.68 6.97 -2.49
CA HIS A 168 -4.63 7.76 -3.26
C HIS A 168 -5.32 6.93 -4.33
N ARG A 169 -6.59 7.26 -4.57
CA ARG A 169 -7.40 6.82 -5.70
C ARG A 169 -7.84 8.05 -6.51
N ALA A 170 -7.02 8.43 -7.47
CA ALA A 170 -7.35 9.46 -8.44
C ALA A 170 -8.46 9.01 -9.39
N VAL A 171 -9.45 9.86 -9.61
CA VAL A 171 -10.52 9.62 -10.58
C VAL A 171 -10.68 10.83 -11.46
N VAL A 172 -10.40 10.66 -12.74
CA VAL A 172 -10.66 11.69 -13.74
C VAL A 172 -12.15 11.65 -14.07
N ARG A 173 -12.80 12.81 -14.11
CA ARG A 173 -14.21 12.87 -14.52
C ARG A 173 -14.36 12.42 -15.98
N GLN A 174 -15.50 11.84 -16.32
CA GLN A 174 -15.74 11.25 -17.64
C GLN A 174 -15.51 12.20 -18.82
N ASP A 175 -15.94 13.46 -18.73
CA ASP A 175 -15.73 14.44 -19.79
C ASP A 175 -14.24 14.73 -20.02
N ASN A 176 -13.48 14.92 -18.94
CA ASN A 176 -12.02 15.09 -18.99
C ASN A 176 -11.31 13.84 -19.52
N THR A 177 -11.81 12.64 -19.19
CA THR A 177 -11.30 11.37 -19.72
C THR A 177 -11.52 11.26 -21.23
N LEU A 178 -12.71 11.64 -21.70
CA LEU A 178 -13.06 11.63 -23.12
C LEU A 178 -12.29 12.69 -23.92
N GLU A 179 -12.07 13.86 -23.34
CA GLU A 179 -11.27 14.93 -23.94
C GLU A 179 -9.78 14.56 -24.04
N ALA A 180 -9.20 13.99 -22.98
CA ALA A 180 -7.81 13.53 -22.96
C ALA A 180 -7.57 12.29 -23.84
N GLY A 181 -8.60 11.49 -24.08
CA GLY A 181 -8.52 10.26 -24.87
C GLY A 181 -8.09 9.04 -24.06
N PHE A 182 -7.91 7.91 -24.75
CA PHE A 182 -7.72 6.58 -24.16
C PHE A 182 -6.26 6.11 -24.14
N ASP A 183 -5.30 7.03 -24.27
CA ASP A 183 -3.89 6.76 -24.06
C ASP A 183 -3.51 7.23 -22.65
N ILE A 184 -3.33 6.29 -21.72
CA ILE A 184 -3.02 6.57 -20.31
C ILE A 184 -1.61 7.17 -20.12
N THR A 185 -0.77 7.08 -21.16
CA THR A 185 0.59 7.65 -21.19
C THR A 185 0.65 9.00 -21.88
N SER A 186 -0.48 9.51 -22.37
CA SER A 186 -0.52 10.83 -23.02
C SER A 186 -0.16 11.96 -22.06
N THR A 187 0.28 13.08 -22.61
CA THR A 187 0.66 14.28 -21.85
C THR A 187 -0.47 14.79 -20.95
N ALA A 188 -1.74 14.54 -21.28
CA ALA A 188 -2.87 14.98 -20.47
C ALA A 188 -2.93 14.30 -19.08
N TYR A 189 -2.55 13.01 -19.00
CA TYR A 189 -2.50 12.25 -17.73
C TYR A 189 -1.14 12.35 -17.03
N ASN A 190 -0.15 12.98 -17.67
CA ASN A 190 1.21 13.20 -17.17
C ASN A 190 1.53 14.70 -17.16
N ALA A 191 0.54 15.51 -16.76
CA ALA A 191 0.68 16.93 -16.53
C ALA A 191 0.14 17.30 -15.15
N ALA A 192 0.58 18.45 -14.64
CA ALA A 192 0.05 19.00 -13.40
C ALA A 192 -1.48 19.15 -13.47
N PRO A 193 -2.23 18.71 -12.45
CA PRO A 193 -3.68 18.78 -12.44
C PRO A 193 -4.15 20.24 -12.38
N SER A 194 -5.12 20.59 -13.22
CA SER A 194 -5.81 21.89 -13.16
C SER A 194 -6.94 21.93 -12.14
N SER A 195 -7.40 20.75 -11.69
CA SER A 195 -8.43 20.52 -10.66
C SER A 195 -8.39 19.07 -10.17
N ASP A 196 -9.08 18.77 -9.08
CA ASP A 196 -9.22 17.43 -8.46
C ASP A 196 -9.97 16.39 -9.33
N ILE A 197 -10.50 16.83 -10.47
CA ILE A 197 -11.22 16.00 -11.45
C ILE A 197 -10.55 15.97 -12.83
N SER A 198 -9.45 16.71 -13.02
CA SER A 198 -8.72 16.82 -14.28
C SER A 198 -7.88 15.58 -14.60
N ALA A 199 -7.47 15.39 -15.85
CA ALA A 199 -6.69 14.22 -16.28
C ALA A 199 -5.37 14.08 -15.50
N GLY A 200 -4.70 15.20 -15.19
CA GLY A 200 -3.44 15.21 -14.43
C GLY A 200 -3.52 14.69 -13.00
N VAL A 201 -4.74 14.50 -12.45
CA VAL A 201 -4.91 13.96 -11.09
C VAL A 201 -4.42 12.51 -10.97
N VAL A 202 -4.32 11.78 -12.09
CA VAL A 202 -3.75 10.42 -12.15
C VAL A 202 -2.27 10.41 -11.79
N GLU A 203 -1.54 11.43 -12.19
CA GLU A 203 -0.12 11.63 -11.88
C GLU A 203 0.07 12.30 -10.53
N SER A 204 -0.65 13.38 -10.23
CA SER A 204 -0.52 14.09 -8.96
C SER A 204 -1.88 14.19 -8.25
N PRO A 205 -2.26 13.19 -7.44
CA PRO A 205 -3.56 13.14 -6.80
C PRO A 205 -3.68 14.19 -5.70
N TRP A 206 -4.90 14.69 -5.50
CA TRP A 206 -5.20 15.65 -4.45
C TRP A 206 -5.45 14.93 -3.13
N LEU A 207 -5.39 15.67 -2.01
CA LEU A 207 -5.70 15.14 -0.68
C LEU A 207 -7.15 14.62 -0.58
N THR A 208 -8.07 15.18 -1.36
CA THR A 208 -9.46 14.68 -1.45
C THR A 208 -9.56 13.29 -2.07
N ASN A 209 -8.49 12.80 -2.70
CA ASN A 209 -8.44 11.47 -3.32
C ASN A 209 -7.83 10.39 -2.42
N VAL A 210 -7.58 10.66 -1.14
CA VAL A 210 -7.08 9.64 -0.19
C VAL A 210 -8.11 8.53 -0.05
N LEU A 211 -7.67 7.29 -0.26
CA LEU A 211 -8.44 6.07 -0.08
C LEU A 211 -8.16 5.43 1.28
N LEU A 212 -6.90 5.41 1.71
CA LEU A 212 -6.47 4.77 2.95
C LEU A 212 -5.20 5.42 3.50
N GLU A 213 -5.09 5.50 4.83
CA GLU A 213 -3.90 6.00 5.53
C GLU A 213 -2.96 4.85 5.93
N ASP A 214 -1.72 5.21 6.25
CA ASP A 214 -0.67 4.34 6.77
C ASP A 214 -0.36 3.10 5.89
N VAL A 215 -0.44 3.29 4.57
CA VAL A 215 -0.13 2.26 3.56
C VAL A 215 1.33 2.36 3.13
N VAL A 216 2.14 1.36 3.45
CA VAL A 216 3.59 1.35 3.18
C VAL A 216 3.99 0.56 1.94
N ASP A 217 3.19 -0.45 1.55
CA ASP A 217 3.38 -1.17 0.30
C ASP A 217 2.07 -1.23 -0.47
N PHE A 218 2.12 -0.89 -1.75
CA PHE A 218 1.03 -1.11 -2.71
C PHE A 218 1.61 -1.74 -3.95
N GLY A 219 1.06 -2.88 -4.35
CA GLY A 219 1.68 -3.74 -5.32
C GLY A 219 0.68 -4.43 -6.22
N ILE A 220 1.14 -4.80 -7.42
CA ILE A 220 0.33 -5.52 -8.38
C ILE A 220 1.16 -6.57 -9.12
N ARG A 221 0.64 -7.80 -9.18
CA ARG A 221 1.09 -8.80 -10.17
C ARG A 221 0.06 -8.89 -11.27
N MET A 222 0.56 -8.97 -12.49
CA MET A 222 -0.24 -9.09 -13.68
C MET A 222 0.06 -10.42 -14.35
N TYR A 223 -1.01 -11.09 -14.76
CA TYR A 223 -0.94 -12.40 -15.36
C TYR A 223 -1.80 -12.47 -16.62
N VAL A 224 -1.41 -13.36 -17.52
CA VAL A 224 -2.23 -13.79 -18.66
C VAL A 224 -2.46 -15.29 -18.59
N PHE A 225 -3.56 -15.75 -19.18
CA PHE A 225 -3.79 -17.17 -19.34
C PHE A 225 -2.82 -17.75 -20.37
N ASP A 226 -2.06 -18.75 -19.96
CA ASP A 226 -1.22 -19.52 -20.85
C ASP A 226 -1.10 -20.96 -20.34
N GLU A 227 -1.90 -21.84 -20.93
CA GLU A 227 -1.92 -23.27 -20.60
C GLU A 227 -0.63 -24.00 -21.04
N SER A 228 0.12 -23.41 -21.98
CA SER A 228 1.37 -23.98 -22.51
C SER A 228 2.58 -23.62 -21.66
N PHE A 229 2.43 -22.62 -20.78
CA PHE A 229 3.52 -22.16 -19.92
C PHE A 229 3.83 -23.18 -18.83
N ASN A 230 5.07 -23.66 -18.83
CA ASN A 230 5.63 -24.57 -17.84
C ASN A 230 6.84 -23.92 -17.13
N GLY A 231 6.88 -22.60 -17.05
CA GLY A 231 8.00 -21.87 -16.46
C GLY A 231 8.08 -22.03 -14.94
N ASN A 232 9.21 -21.60 -14.39
CA ASN A 232 9.49 -21.59 -12.95
C ASN A 232 9.14 -20.23 -12.31
N ASP A 233 8.18 -19.49 -12.85
CA ASP A 233 7.72 -18.29 -12.17
C ASP A 233 6.86 -18.70 -10.95
N ASP A 234 6.76 -17.81 -9.96
CA ASP A 234 5.87 -18.01 -8.81
C ASP A 234 4.39 -17.78 -9.18
N ALA A 235 3.98 -18.02 -10.43
CA ALA A 235 2.59 -17.85 -10.86
C ALA A 235 1.77 -19.12 -10.57
N PRO A 236 0.46 -18.98 -10.32
CA PRO A 236 -0.43 -20.12 -10.27
C PRO A 236 -0.45 -20.89 -11.60
N LYS A 237 -0.65 -22.21 -11.56
CA LYS A 237 -0.71 -23.05 -12.76
C LYS A 237 -1.73 -22.54 -13.79
N GLY A 238 -1.32 -22.47 -15.06
CA GLY A 238 -2.15 -21.98 -16.17
C GLY A 238 -2.14 -20.46 -16.34
N LEU A 239 -1.36 -19.75 -15.51
CA LEU A 239 -1.09 -18.33 -15.64
C LEU A 239 0.39 -18.11 -15.89
N ARG A 240 0.69 -17.12 -16.72
CA ARG A 240 2.05 -16.61 -16.94
C ARG A 240 2.16 -15.22 -16.31
N LEU A 241 3.16 -15.00 -15.46
CA LEU A 241 3.45 -13.68 -14.90
C LEU A 241 3.98 -12.75 -16.00
N ILE A 242 3.34 -11.60 -16.17
CA ILE A 242 3.76 -10.53 -17.10
C ILE A 242 4.32 -9.29 -16.39
N PHE A 243 4.00 -9.10 -15.11
CA PHE A 243 4.61 -8.05 -14.27
C PHE A 243 4.52 -8.43 -12.79
N PRO A 244 5.56 -8.20 -11.97
CA PRO A 244 6.91 -7.79 -12.36
C PRO A 244 7.66 -8.93 -13.06
N SER A 245 8.55 -8.62 -13.99
CA SER A 245 9.08 -9.60 -14.97
C SER A 245 10.40 -10.29 -14.60
N ALA A 246 10.90 -10.11 -13.38
CA ALA A 246 12.31 -10.34 -13.00
C ALA A 246 12.93 -11.72 -13.29
N ASN A 247 12.13 -12.73 -13.69
CA ASN A 247 12.59 -14.09 -14.00
C ASN A 247 12.07 -14.65 -15.34
N ASN A 248 11.44 -13.85 -16.20
CA ASN A 248 10.90 -14.34 -17.48
C ASN A 248 11.77 -13.87 -18.65
N VAL A 249 12.50 -14.82 -19.25
CA VAL A 249 13.49 -14.60 -20.33
C VAL A 249 12.88 -13.92 -21.57
N ASP A 250 11.54 -13.92 -21.70
CA ASP A 250 10.78 -13.34 -22.80
C ASP A 250 10.17 -11.94 -22.49
N LEU A 251 10.44 -11.34 -21.34
CA LEU A 251 9.89 -10.04 -20.92
C LEU A 251 10.99 -9.00 -20.75
N ASP A 252 11.35 -8.31 -21.83
CA ASP A 252 12.31 -7.19 -21.79
C ASP A 252 11.60 -5.83 -21.94
N SER A 253 11.76 -4.96 -20.93
CA SER A 253 12.27 -3.58 -21.02
C SER A 253 11.92 -2.83 -19.73
N ASN A 254 12.87 -2.85 -18.79
CA ASN A 254 12.78 -2.33 -17.42
C ASN A 254 11.68 -3.01 -16.58
N GLU A 255 12.10 -3.83 -15.60
CA GLU A 255 11.23 -4.43 -14.56
C GLU A 255 10.35 -3.42 -13.81
N THR A 256 10.59 -2.12 -14.04
CA THR A 256 9.92 -0.97 -13.44
C THR A 256 8.68 -0.53 -14.17
N GLU A 257 8.39 -0.99 -15.38
CA GLU A 257 7.22 -0.52 -16.11
C GLU A 257 6.55 -1.63 -16.91
N HIS A 258 5.21 -1.61 -16.95
CA HIS A 258 4.40 -2.41 -17.85
C HIS A 258 3.37 -1.53 -18.54
N LEU A 259 3.36 -1.53 -19.87
CA LEU A 259 2.46 -0.72 -20.70
C LEU A 259 1.56 -1.62 -21.55
N ALA A 260 0.36 -1.90 -21.05
CA ALA A 260 -0.60 -2.77 -21.70
C ALA A 260 -1.34 -2.07 -22.84
N SER A 261 -1.15 -2.55 -24.07
CA SER A 261 -1.69 -1.97 -25.31
C SER A 261 -2.30 -2.98 -26.30
N THR A 262 -2.15 -4.29 -26.06
CA THR A 262 -2.65 -5.37 -26.94
C THR A 262 -3.17 -6.58 -26.15
N HIS A 263 -3.88 -7.50 -26.82
CA HIS A 263 -4.17 -8.86 -26.35
C HIS A 263 -3.41 -9.94 -27.16
N ALA A 264 -2.35 -9.55 -27.86
CA ALA A 264 -1.62 -10.46 -28.75
C ALA A 264 -1.00 -11.64 -27.99
N GLU A 265 -1.33 -12.87 -28.43
CA GLU A 265 -0.86 -14.10 -27.79
C GLU A 265 0.67 -14.33 -27.89
N SER A 266 1.37 -13.49 -28.66
CA SER A 266 2.81 -13.57 -28.88
C SER A 266 3.63 -12.41 -28.30
N ALA A 267 3.01 -11.39 -27.68
CA ALA A 267 3.68 -10.17 -27.21
C ALA A 267 3.38 -9.85 -25.73
N PHE A 268 3.85 -10.71 -24.82
CA PHE A 268 3.53 -10.63 -23.39
C PHE A 268 3.97 -9.33 -22.70
N SER A 269 4.99 -8.64 -23.21
CA SER A 269 5.49 -7.37 -22.65
C SER A 269 4.53 -6.19 -22.79
N THR A 270 3.53 -6.28 -23.66
CA THR A 270 2.51 -5.24 -23.85
C THR A 270 1.09 -5.78 -23.72
N ASN A 271 0.94 -7.01 -23.24
CA ASN A 271 -0.36 -7.63 -23.08
C ASN A 271 -1.15 -6.98 -21.95
N TYR A 272 -2.43 -6.78 -22.21
CA TYR A 272 -3.41 -6.45 -21.20
C TYR A 272 -3.65 -7.69 -20.33
N PRO A 273 -3.59 -7.56 -19.00
CA PRO A 273 -3.70 -8.71 -18.10
C PRO A 273 -5.09 -9.34 -18.15
N ASP A 274 -5.12 -10.66 -18.05
CA ASP A 274 -6.35 -11.42 -17.83
C ASP A 274 -6.68 -11.49 -16.32
N VAL A 275 -5.63 -11.54 -15.49
CA VAL A 275 -5.77 -11.61 -14.03
C VAL A 275 -4.76 -10.68 -13.38
N VAL A 276 -5.22 -10.01 -12.33
CA VAL A 276 -4.42 -9.13 -11.50
C VAL A 276 -4.45 -9.64 -10.06
N GLU A 277 -3.31 -9.66 -9.39
CA GLU A 277 -3.22 -9.86 -7.95
C GLU A 277 -2.74 -8.58 -7.29
N ILE A 278 -3.56 -8.05 -6.39
CA ILE A 278 -3.36 -6.78 -5.69
C ILE A 278 -2.77 -7.07 -4.32
N TYR A 279 -1.79 -6.27 -3.91
CA TYR A 279 -1.18 -6.30 -2.59
C TYR A 279 -1.28 -4.94 -1.93
N LEU A 280 -1.58 -4.97 -0.64
CA LEU A 280 -1.64 -3.79 0.20
C LEU A 280 -1.03 -4.13 1.55
N ARG A 281 -0.04 -3.35 2.01
CA ARG A 281 0.48 -3.46 3.38
C ARG A 281 0.13 -2.21 4.16
N VAL A 282 -0.59 -2.41 5.25
CA VAL A 282 -1.07 -1.33 6.13
C VAL A 282 -0.44 -1.50 7.50
N LEU A 283 0.07 -0.40 8.05
CA LEU A 283 0.60 -0.35 9.41
C LEU A 283 -0.54 -0.17 10.43
N ASP A 284 -0.34 -0.71 11.63
CA ASP A 284 -1.11 -0.26 12.78
C ASP A 284 -0.65 1.15 13.26
N ASP A 285 -1.47 1.80 14.09
CA ASP A 285 -1.19 3.14 14.63
C ASP A 285 0.18 3.24 15.32
N ALA A 286 0.65 2.17 15.96
CA ALA A 286 1.91 2.16 16.69
C ALA A 286 3.09 2.09 15.72
N GLY A 287 2.98 1.29 14.66
CA GLY A 287 3.92 1.20 13.55
C GLY A 287 3.99 2.52 12.79
N ALA A 288 2.86 3.11 12.44
CA ALA A 288 2.82 4.40 11.75
C ALA A 288 3.56 5.50 12.54
N ARG A 289 3.29 5.61 13.85
CA ARG A 289 4.00 6.56 14.73
C ARG A 289 5.49 6.25 14.86
N SER A 290 5.84 4.98 15.03
CA SER A 290 7.23 4.55 15.15
C SER A 290 8.01 4.83 13.87
N LEU A 291 7.36 4.67 12.72
CA LEU A 291 7.96 4.92 11.41
C LEU A 291 8.24 6.42 11.26
N ILE A 292 7.26 7.27 11.52
CA ILE A 292 7.43 8.73 11.50
C ILE A 292 8.56 9.17 12.45
N TYR A 293 8.58 8.63 13.67
CA TYR A 293 9.64 8.94 14.63
C TYR A 293 11.02 8.53 14.11
N SER A 294 11.13 7.32 13.56
CA SER A 294 12.37 6.79 13.00
C SER A 294 12.89 7.58 11.80
N GLU A 295 11.97 8.15 11.02
CA GLU A 295 12.28 8.93 9.82
C GLU A 295 12.61 10.39 10.15
N GLU A 296 11.90 11.04 11.08
CA GLU A 296 11.96 12.50 11.29
C GLU A 296 12.72 12.94 12.55
N VAL A 297 12.87 12.08 13.56
CA VAL A 297 13.40 12.47 14.87
C VAL A 297 14.77 11.85 15.13
N GLU A 298 14.85 10.53 15.17
CA GLU A 298 16.07 9.79 15.46
C GLU A 298 16.02 8.44 14.77
N ALA A 299 17.17 7.97 14.27
CA ALA A 299 17.27 6.65 13.65
C ALA A 299 16.79 5.57 14.63
N GLY A 300 15.62 5.00 14.34
CA GLY A 300 14.96 3.98 15.13
C GLY A 300 15.30 2.56 14.66
N GLU A 301 14.35 1.65 14.84
CA GLU A 301 14.44 0.32 14.24
C GLU A 301 14.51 0.41 12.70
N PRO A 302 15.23 -0.52 12.03
CA PRO A 302 15.24 -0.56 10.57
C PRO A 302 13.80 -0.65 10.01
N TYR A 303 13.54 0.10 8.94
CA TYR A 303 12.26 0.12 8.20
C TYR A 303 11.65 -1.28 8.04
N GLU A 304 12.48 -2.24 7.62
CA GLU A 304 12.07 -3.61 7.36
C GLU A 304 11.58 -4.35 8.59
N THR A 305 12.22 -4.11 9.73
CA THR A 305 11.86 -4.69 11.02
C THR A 305 10.54 -4.12 11.50
N LEU A 306 10.39 -2.79 11.42
CA LEU A 306 9.18 -2.10 11.84
C LEU A 306 7.97 -2.57 11.05
N ILE A 307 8.10 -2.66 9.74
CA ILE A 307 7.03 -3.12 8.85
C ILE A 307 6.74 -4.61 9.02
N GLY A 308 7.75 -5.42 9.33
CA GLY A 308 7.56 -6.82 9.67
C GLY A 308 6.77 -7.02 10.97
N GLN A 309 6.95 -6.13 11.95
CA GLN A 309 6.28 -6.21 13.25
C GLN A 309 4.86 -5.62 13.24
N HIS A 310 4.68 -4.48 12.58
CA HIS A 310 3.45 -3.69 12.65
C HIS A 310 2.62 -3.67 11.35
N GLY A 311 3.18 -4.19 10.25
CA GLY A 311 2.51 -4.23 8.95
C GLY A 311 1.73 -5.52 8.74
N ARG A 312 0.50 -5.38 8.23
CA ARG A 312 -0.32 -6.50 7.76
C ARG A 312 -0.49 -6.45 6.25
N VAL A 313 -0.33 -7.59 5.60
CA VAL A 313 -0.47 -7.72 4.14
C VAL A 313 -1.86 -8.25 3.79
N TYR A 314 -2.54 -7.51 2.95
CA TYR A 314 -3.81 -7.87 2.33
C TYR A 314 -3.56 -8.17 0.87
N ARG A 315 -4.22 -9.22 0.35
CA ARG A 315 -4.12 -9.59 -1.06
C ARG A 315 -5.45 -10.02 -1.63
N ARG A 316 -5.65 -9.73 -2.92
CA ARG A 316 -6.78 -10.28 -3.66
C ARG A 316 -6.46 -10.44 -5.14
N MET A 317 -6.92 -11.54 -5.69
CA MET A 317 -6.83 -11.83 -7.12
C MET A 317 -8.16 -11.49 -7.80
N VAL A 318 -8.07 -10.82 -8.95
CA VAL A 318 -9.21 -10.29 -9.71
C VAL A 318 -9.02 -10.64 -11.18
N ARG A 319 -10.06 -11.23 -11.79
CA ARG A 319 -10.09 -11.48 -13.23
C ARG A 319 -10.62 -10.22 -13.94
N LEU A 320 -9.93 -9.79 -14.99
CA LEU A 320 -10.35 -8.63 -15.79
C LEU A 320 -11.28 -9.09 -16.93
N PRO A 321 -12.26 -8.27 -17.33
CA PRO A 321 -13.22 -8.62 -18.37
C PRO A 321 -12.67 -8.56 -19.82
N GLY A 322 -11.35 -8.45 -20.01
CA GLY A 322 -10.70 -7.98 -21.24
C GLY A 322 -10.90 -8.84 -22.50
N LYS A 323 -10.74 -10.17 -22.42
CA LYS A 323 -10.73 -11.02 -23.63
C LYS A 323 -12.12 -11.44 -24.13
N GLU A 324 -13.11 -11.53 -23.25
CA GLU A 324 -14.44 -12.13 -23.56
C GLU A 324 -15.54 -11.09 -23.83
N SER A 325 -15.32 -9.80 -23.51
CA SER A 325 -16.35 -8.76 -23.62
C SER A 325 -16.37 -8.02 -24.96
N ALA A 326 -15.54 -8.44 -25.92
CA ALA A 326 -15.52 -7.92 -27.28
C ALA A 326 -16.37 -8.80 -28.21
N LEU A 327 -17.69 -8.80 -28.00
CA LEU A 327 -18.69 -9.30 -28.95
C LEU A 327 -19.81 -8.27 -29.13
#